data_AF-A0A1B6IPX1-F1
#
_entry.id   AF-A0A1B6IPX1-F1
#
_cell.length_a   1.000
_cell.length_b   1.000
_cell.length_c   1.000
_cell.angle_alpha   90.00
_cell.angle_beta   90.00
_cell.angle_gamma   90.00
#
_symmetry.space_group_name_H-M   'P 1'
#
loop_
_entity.id
_entity.type
_entity.pdbx_description
1 polymer ?
#
loop_
_entity_poly.entity_id
_entity_poly.type
_entity_poly.pdbx_seq_one_letter_code
_entity_poly.pdbx_strand_id
1 'polypeptide(L)'
;VNVKLDMSNQYIGNLLRTDLLTSYASFLREVFRDCQWPEQAIDIPIRIEDPIYGTRRPSFLHFASPAVIIVFEFYLPVMFTVGVLLQEKMAGILERSMVAGLTALEMVLAHSLIQFMVLLVQTGAMLFVMYQVFDSPFIGDFYWTTGLLLLQGLCGMCYGFLVSIIADTMYTASFLGMGSFFPLCLTSGMVWPQEGMHPVLRSVGWLLPLSLSTESIRSLTARGWGI
;
A
#
# COMPACT_ATOMS: atom_id res chain seq x y z
N VAL A 1 -16.37 -35.44 13.98
CA VAL A 1 -15.08 -35.38 13.25
C VAL A 1 -14.12 -34.53 14.06
N ASN A 2 -12.95 -35.05 14.43
CA ASN A 2 -11.95 -34.28 15.16
C ASN A 2 -10.88 -33.79 14.18
N VAL A 3 -10.79 -32.46 14.00
CA VAL A 3 -9.80 -31.84 13.12
C VAL A 3 -8.76 -31.13 13.98
N LYS A 4 -7.47 -31.42 13.74
CA LYS A 4 -6.34 -30.70 14.34
C LYS A 4 -5.71 -29.84 13.25
N LEU A 5 -5.79 -28.52 13.42
CA LEU A 5 -5.18 -27.55 12.50
C LEU A 5 -3.77 -27.21 12.98
N ASP A 6 -2.84 -27.07 12.03
CA ASP A 6 -1.55 -26.46 12.31
C ASP A 6 -1.73 -24.95 12.46
N MET A 7 -1.49 -24.44 13.67
CA MET A 7 -1.60 -23.03 14.00
C MET A 7 -0.26 -22.29 13.95
N SER A 8 0.80 -22.93 13.44
CA SER A 8 2.10 -22.27 13.18
C SER A 8 1.96 -21.11 12.18
N ASN A 9 1.06 -21.24 11.20
CA ASN A 9 0.63 -20.16 10.33
C ASN A 9 -0.77 -19.69 10.73
N GLN A 10 -0.83 -18.67 11.59
CA GLN A 10 -2.09 -18.14 12.11
C GLN A 10 -3.06 -17.69 11.02
N TYR A 11 -2.56 -17.13 9.91
CA TYR A 11 -3.40 -16.67 8.80
C TYR A 11 -4.11 -17.83 8.11
N ILE A 12 -3.36 -18.85 7.68
CA ILE A 12 -3.92 -20.03 7.02
C ILE A 12 -4.80 -20.83 8.00
N GLY A 13 -4.37 -20.98 9.25
CA GLY A 13 -5.12 -21.69 10.28
C GLY A 13 -6.48 -21.05 10.57
N ASN A 14 -6.54 -19.72 10.69
CA ASN A 14 -7.80 -19.00 10.90
C ASN A 14 -8.70 -19.01 9.66
N LEU A 15 -8.13 -18.91 8.46
CA LEU A 15 -8.87 -19.02 7.21
C LEU A 15 -9.52 -20.42 7.09
N LEU A 16 -8.73 -21.49 7.27
CA LEU A 16 -9.22 -22.87 7.26
C LEU A 16 -10.29 -23.12 8.32
N ARG A 17 -10.09 -22.60 9.54
CA ARG A 17 -11.09 -22.72 10.61
C ARG A 17 -12.41 -22.08 10.21
N THR A 18 -12.36 -20.89 9.62
CA THR A 18 -13.56 -20.15 9.19
C THR A 18 -14.24 -20.90 8.04
N ASP A 19 -13.49 -21.37 7.06
CA ASP A 19 -14.03 -22.11 5.93
C ASP A 19 -14.64 -23.46 6.35
N LEU A 20 -14.01 -24.19 7.27
CA LEU A 20 -14.54 -25.45 7.80
C LEU A 20 -15.85 -25.23 8.55
N LEU A 21 -15.92 -24.24 9.43
CA LEU A 21 -17.16 -23.92 10.17
C LEU A 21 -18.27 -23.46 9.24
N THR A 22 -17.95 -22.61 8.25
CA THR A 22 -18.93 -22.11 7.29
C THR A 22 -19.45 -23.22 6.38
N SER A 23 -18.57 -24.12 5.92
CA SER A 23 -18.93 -25.27 5.08
C SER A 23 -19.71 -26.33 5.85
N TYR A 24 -19.40 -26.51 7.14
CA TYR A 24 -20.17 -27.40 8.01
C TYR A 24 -21.59 -26.84 8.25
N ALA A 25 -21.72 -25.53 8.48
CA ALA A 25 -23.02 -24.90 8.60
C ALA A 25 -23.86 -25.02 7.31
N SER A 26 -23.26 -24.85 6.13
CA SER A 26 -23.97 -25.04 4.86
C SER A 26 -24.39 -26.50 4.65
N PHE A 27 -23.53 -27.46 4.98
CA PHE A 27 -23.86 -28.89 4.92
C PHE A 27 -25.04 -29.24 5.85
N LEU A 28 -25.04 -28.72 7.08
CA LEU A 28 -26.16 -28.95 8.00
C LEU A 28 -27.48 -28.36 7.49
N ARG A 29 -27.44 -27.19 6.85
CA ARG A 29 -28.64 -26.62 6.20
C ARG A 29 -29.18 -27.51 5.09
N GLU A 30 -28.31 -28.08 4.25
CA GLU A 30 -28.71 -29.03 3.21
C GLU A 30 -29.36 -30.29 3.81
N VAL A 31 -28.77 -30.88 4.85
CA VAL A 31 -29.33 -32.06 5.52
C VAL A 31 -30.69 -31.76 6.16
N PHE A 32 -30.84 -30.62 6.83
CA PHE A 32 -32.13 -30.25 7.45
C PHE A 32 -33.22 -30.00 6.41
N ARG A 33 -32.85 -29.40 5.27
CA ARG A 33 -33.74 -29.21 4.13
C ARG A 33 -34.21 -30.56 3.56
N ASP A 34 -33.31 -31.52 3.38
CA ASP A 34 -33.64 -32.87 2.90
C ASP A 34 -34.51 -33.65 3.90
N CYS A 35 -34.28 -33.45 5.20
CA CYS A 35 -35.08 -34.04 6.28
C CYS A 35 -36.39 -33.28 6.60
N GLN A 36 -36.71 -32.19 5.88
CA GLN A 36 -37.86 -31.31 6.15
C GLN A 36 -37.92 -30.76 7.59
N TRP A 37 -36.76 -30.58 8.21
CA TRP A 37 -36.64 -29.97 9.54
C TRP A 37 -36.57 -28.43 9.43
N PRO A 38 -37.02 -27.70 10.46
CA PRO A 38 -36.99 -26.24 10.44
C PRO A 38 -35.53 -25.75 10.36
N GLU A 39 -35.19 -25.08 9.25
CA GLU A 39 -33.85 -24.54 8.98
C GLU A 39 -33.42 -23.49 10.02
N GLN A 40 -34.37 -22.84 10.70
CA GLN A 40 -34.10 -21.84 11.73
C GLN A 40 -33.38 -22.40 12.97
N ALA A 41 -33.39 -23.72 13.17
CA ALA A 41 -32.71 -24.35 14.30
C ALA A 41 -31.18 -24.37 14.17
N ILE A 42 -30.63 -24.19 12.95
CA ILE A 42 -29.18 -24.17 12.68
C ILE A 42 -28.65 -22.74 12.55
N ASP A 43 -29.52 -21.77 12.32
CA ASP A 43 -29.07 -20.40 12.11
C ASP A 43 -28.40 -19.84 13.37
N ILE A 44 -27.20 -19.30 13.17
CA ILE A 44 -26.52 -18.52 14.20
C ILE A 44 -27.46 -17.35 14.52
N PRO A 45 -27.78 -17.08 15.80
CA PRO A 45 -28.72 -16.01 16.19
C PRO A 45 -28.22 -14.59 15.83
N ILE A 46 -27.06 -14.48 15.20
CA ILE A 46 -26.47 -13.25 14.66
C ILE A 46 -26.68 -13.27 13.16
N ARG A 47 -27.61 -12.44 12.68
CA ARG A 47 -27.87 -12.24 11.25
C ARG A 47 -26.78 -11.34 10.67
N ILE A 48 -25.78 -11.94 10.01
CA ILE A 48 -24.76 -11.21 9.27
C ILE A 48 -25.33 -10.87 7.89
N GLU A 49 -25.73 -9.61 7.73
CA GLU A 49 -26.19 -9.05 6.46
C GLU A 49 -25.06 -8.92 5.44
N ASP A 50 -25.42 -8.61 4.20
CA ASP A 50 -24.43 -8.43 3.14
C ASP A 50 -23.55 -7.19 3.40
N PRO A 51 -22.24 -7.26 3.12
CA PRO A 51 -21.32 -6.17 3.40
C PRO A 51 -21.65 -4.94 2.55
N ILE A 52 -21.56 -3.75 3.17
CA ILE A 52 -21.77 -2.47 2.48
C ILE A 52 -20.68 -2.23 1.42
N TYR A 53 -19.43 -2.64 1.71
CA TYR A 53 -18.29 -2.52 0.81
C TYR A 53 -17.53 -3.85 0.70
N GLY A 54 -17.07 -4.18 -0.50
CA GLY A 54 -16.29 -5.38 -0.78
C GLY A 54 -17.10 -6.67 -0.80
N THR A 55 -16.40 -7.80 -0.82
CA THR A 55 -17.00 -9.13 -0.93
C THR A 55 -17.14 -9.81 0.44
N ARG A 56 -18.10 -10.73 0.57
CA ARG A 56 -18.37 -11.50 1.80
C ARG A 56 -17.16 -12.34 2.29
N ARG A 57 -16.24 -12.68 1.39
CA ARG A 57 -14.96 -13.35 1.67
C ARG A 57 -13.81 -12.52 1.08
N PRO A 58 -13.35 -11.46 1.78
CA PRO A 58 -12.29 -10.62 1.26
C PRO A 58 -10.95 -11.36 1.26
N SER A 59 -10.20 -11.26 0.16
CA SER A 59 -8.81 -11.72 0.11
C SER A 59 -7.90 -10.68 0.75
N PHE A 60 -6.92 -11.13 1.55
CA PHE A 60 -5.90 -10.25 2.11
C PHE A 60 -5.11 -9.51 1.02
N LEU A 61 -4.92 -10.12 -0.15
CA LEU A 61 -4.23 -9.49 -1.27
C LEU A 61 -4.96 -8.23 -1.76
N HIS A 62 -6.30 -8.27 -1.85
CA HIS A 62 -7.11 -7.10 -2.23
C HIS A 62 -7.15 -6.04 -1.13
N PHE A 63 -6.98 -6.42 0.13
CA PHE A 63 -6.86 -5.47 1.24
C PHE A 63 -5.49 -4.77 1.24
N ALA A 64 -4.42 -5.51 0.94
CA ALA A 64 -3.05 -5.03 0.96
C ALA A 64 -2.66 -4.26 -0.32
N SER A 65 -3.31 -4.53 -1.47
CA SER A 65 -2.94 -3.94 -2.76
C SER A 65 -2.85 -2.41 -2.77
N PRO A 66 -3.77 -1.63 -2.17
CA PRO A 66 -3.66 -0.16 -2.15
C PRO A 66 -2.43 0.32 -1.39
N ALA A 67 -2.11 -0.35 -0.28
CA ALA A 67 -0.97 -0.01 0.56
C ALA A 67 0.35 -0.33 -0.15
N VAL A 68 0.41 -1.47 -0.85
CA VAL A 68 1.57 -1.85 -1.64
C VAL A 68 1.82 -0.81 -2.74
N ILE A 69 0.80 -0.41 -3.50
CA ILE A 69 0.95 0.62 -4.54
C ILE A 69 1.53 1.91 -3.93
N ILE A 70 0.96 2.42 -2.84
CA ILE A 70 1.44 3.66 -2.20
C ILE A 70 2.88 3.55 -1.69
N VAL A 71 3.25 2.43 -1.08
CA VAL A 71 4.62 2.22 -0.57
C VAL A 71 5.62 2.26 -1.72
N PHE A 72 5.36 1.53 -2.80
CA PHE A 72 6.26 1.54 -3.96
C PHE A 72 6.27 2.89 -4.69
N GLU A 73 5.11 3.52 -4.82
CA GLU A 73 4.97 4.82 -5.49
C GLU A 73 5.72 5.92 -4.74
N PHE A 74 5.83 5.80 -3.41
CA PHE A 74 6.69 6.67 -2.61
C PHE A 74 8.17 6.28 -2.71
N TYR A 75 8.51 5.00 -2.59
CA TYR A 75 9.91 4.56 -2.44
C TYR A 75 10.72 4.53 -3.73
N LEU A 76 10.13 4.15 -4.86
CA LEU A 76 10.88 4.08 -6.11
C LEU A 76 11.37 5.46 -6.56
N PRO A 77 10.56 6.54 -6.53
CA PRO A 77 11.04 7.89 -6.83
C PRO A 77 12.12 8.34 -5.85
N VAL A 78 11.98 8.05 -4.54
CA VAL A 78 13.04 8.32 -3.54
C VAL A 78 14.36 7.67 -3.98
N MET A 79 14.34 6.39 -4.34
CA MET A 79 15.54 5.66 -4.75
C MET A 79 16.16 6.24 -6.03
N PHE A 80 15.35 6.59 -7.03
CA PHE A 80 15.83 7.21 -8.25
C PHE A 80 16.44 8.60 -7.99
N THR A 81 15.74 9.46 -7.25
CA THR A 81 16.23 10.80 -6.91
C THR A 81 17.53 10.74 -6.12
N VAL A 82 17.59 9.88 -5.11
CA VAL A 82 18.76 9.70 -4.26
C VAL A 82 19.94 9.16 -5.06
N GLY A 83 19.71 8.14 -5.89
CA GLY A 83 20.74 7.53 -6.73
C GLY A 83 21.37 8.51 -7.71
N VAL A 84 20.55 9.24 -8.47
CA VAL A 84 21.03 10.21 -9.46
C VAL A 84 21.81 11.33 -8.78
N LEU A 85 21.23 11.96 -7.75
CA LEU A 85 21.85 13.15 -7.15
C LEU A 85 23.15 12.81 -6.39
N LEU A 86 23.21 11.65 -5.73
CA LEU A 86 24.45 11.22 -5.05
C LEU A 86 25.53 10.82 -6.04
N GLN A 87 25.18 10.17 -7.16
CA GLN A 87 26.16 9.86 -8.20
C GLN A 87 26.78 11.13 -8.78
N GLU A 88 25.96 12.16 -9.05
CA GLU A 88 26.46 13.44 -9.53
C GLU A 88 27.30 14.20 -8.49
N LYS A 89 26.87 14.16 -7.21
CA LYS A 89 27.60 14.75 -6.09
C LYS A 89 28.97 14.07 -5.91
N MET A 90 29.01 12.73 -5.91
CA MET A 90 30.25 11.96 -5.76
C MET A 90 31.19 12.10 -6.96
N ALA A 91 30.64 12.27 -8.17
CA ALA A 91 31.43 12.55 -9.37
C ALA A 91 31.94 14.00 -9.45
N GLY A 92 31.53 14.89 -8.51
CA GLY A 92 31.87 16.31 -8.51
C GLY A 92 31.20 17.11 -9.64
N ILE A 93 30.20 16.53 -10.32
CA ILE A 93 29.47 17.18 -11.42
C ILE A 93 28.62 18.33 -10.88
N LEU A 94 28.01 18.13 -9.70
CA LEU A 94 27.21 19.12 -9.01
C LEU A 94 28.02 20.42 -8.74
N GLU A 95 29.21 20.29 -8.17
CA GLU A 95 30.08 21.43 -7.87
C GLU A 95 30.58 22.13 -9.14
N ARG A 96 31.00 21.36 -10.16
CA ARG A 96 31.43 21.91 -11.45
C ARG A 96 30.32 22.68 -12.15
N SER A 97 29.09 22.20 -12.06
CA SER A 97 27.92 22.85 -12.66
C SER A 97 27.63 24.18 -11.95
N MET A 98 27.72 24.21 -10.62
CA MET A 98 27.57 25.47 -9.86
C MET A 98 28.68 26.49 -10.17
N VAL A 99 29.93 26.04 -10.34
CA VAL A 99 31.04 26.91 -10.75
C VAL A 99 30.87 27.44 -12.17
N ALA A 100 30.23 26.67 -13.07
CA ALA A 100 29.90 27.10 -14.43
C ALA A 100 28.76 28.14 -14.48
N GLY A 101 28.19 28.53 -13.33
CA GLY A 101 27.16 29.56 -13.22
C GLY A 101 25.73 29.04 -13.17
N LEU A 102 25.50 27.72 -13.09
CA LEU A 102 24.16 27.17 -12.86
C LEU A 102 23.74 27.42 -11.41
N THR A 103 22.47 27.83 -11.23
CA THR A 103 21.91 27.96 -9.88
C THR A 103 21.42 26.60 -9.36
N ALA A 104 21.48 26.40 -8.03
CA ALA A 104 20.98 25.17 -7.41
C ALA A 104 19.49 24.94 -7.69
N LEU A 105 18.69 26.01 -7.81
CA LEU A 105 17.27 25.95 -8.14
C LEU A 105 17.03 25.40 -9.56
N GLU A 106 17.79 25.88 -10.55
CA GLU A 106 17.70 25.36 -11.93
C GLU A 106 18.02 23.88 -11.99
N MET A 107 19.01 23.43 -11.22
CA MET A 107 19.40 22.02 -11.19
C MET A 107 18.34 21.13 -10.54
N VAL A 108 17.75 21.56 -9.43
CA VAL A 108 16.64 20.83 -8.78
C VAL A 108 15.41 20.79 -9.69
N LEU A 109 15.09 21.90 -10.37
CA LEU A 109 13.99 21.96 -11.33
C LEU A 109 14.20 21.00 -12.50
N ALA A 110 15.40 21.00 -13.09
CA ALA A 110 15.73 20.08 -14.18
C ALA A 110 15.60 18.61 -13.76
N HIS A 111 16.15 18.26 -12.60
CA HIS A 111 16.02 16.91 -12.03
C HIS A 111 14.57 16.53 -11.75
N SER A 112 13.81 17.44 -11.15
CA SER A 112 12.40 17.19 -10.82
C SER A 112 11.56 16.95 -12.06
N LEU A 113 11.82 17.66 -13.17
CA LEU A 113 11.08 17.51 -14.41
C LEU A 113 11.39 16.18 -15.09
N ILE A 114 12.67 15.79 -15.15
CA ILE A 114 13.07 14.49 -15.72
C ILE A 114 12.51 13.35 -14.88
N GLN A 115 12.62 13.44 -13.56
CA GLN A 115 12.13 12.41 -12.64
C GLN A 115 10.60 12.34 -12.63
N PHE A 116 9.91 13.46 -12.84
CA PHE A 116 8.45 13.47 -13.00
C PHE A 116 8.00 12.68 -14.24
N MET A 117 8.74 12.76 -15.36
CA MET A 117 8.44 11.94 -16.54
C MET A 117 8.64 10.44 -16.27
N VAL A 118 9.68 10.08 -15.51
CA VAL A 118 9.90 8.70 -15.07
C VAL A 118 8.78 8.26 -14.12
N LEU A 119 8.34 9.13 -13.21
CA LEU A 119 7.23 8.88 -12.30
C LEU A 119 5.94 8.56 -13.07
N LEU A 120 5.58 9.33 -14.11
CA LEU A 120 4.38 9.05 -14.92
C LEU A 120 4.40 7.62 -15.52
N VAL A 121 5.55 7.18 -16.02
CA VAL A 121 5.73 5.83 -16.57
C VAL A 121 5.61 4.78 -15.46
N GLN A 122 6.23 5.04 -14.31
CA GLN A 122 6.16 4.17 -13.13
C GLN A 122 4.72 4.01 -12.64
N THR A 123 3.98 5.10 -12.44
CA THR A 123 2.58 5.09 -12.00
C THR A 123 1.74 4.26 -12.97
N GLY A 124 1.90 4.48 -14.28
CA GLY A 124 1.18 3.72 -15.31
C GLY A 124 1.49 2.22 -15.26
N ALA A 125 2.77 1.86 -15.11
CA ALA A 125 3.19 0.47 -14.98
C ALA A 125 2.61 -0.19 -13.71
N MET A 126 2.58 0.52 -12.58
CA MET A 126 2.05 0.01 -11.33
C MET A 126 0.54 -0.20 -11.36
N LEU A 127 -0.20 0.75 -11.93
CA LEU A 127 -1.64 0.60 -12.16
C LEU A 127 -1.92 -0.62 -13.06
N PHE A 128 -1.16 -0.78 -14.14
CA PHE A 128 -1.31 -1.93 -15.04
C PHE A 128 -1.07 -3.25 -14.31
N VAL A 129 0.04 -3.38 -13.59
CA VAL A 129 0.38 -4.63 -12.89
C VAL A 129 -0.67 -4.96 -11.82
N MET A 130 -1.07 -4.00 -10.98
CA MET A 130 -1.96 -4.29 -9.86
C MET A 130 -3.41 -4.58 -10.26
N TYR A 131 -3.92 -3.91 -11.30
CA TYR A 131 -5.31 -4.10 -11.70
C TYR A 131 -5.47 -5.13 -12.82
N GLN A 132 -4.51 -5.26 -13.73
CA GLN A 132 -4.61 -6.19 -14.86
C GLN A 132 -3.96 -7.55 -14.61
N VAL A 133 -2.89 -7.62 -13.81
CA VAL A 133 -2.17 -8.89 -13.56
C VAL A 133 -2.63 -9.54 -12.26
N PHE A 134 -2.86 -8.73 -11.22
CA PHE A 134 -3.30 -9.21 -9.90
C PHE A 134 -4.82 -9.22 -9.71
N ASP A 135 -5.60 -8.84 -10.75
CA ASP A 135 -7.07 -8.76 -10.73
C ASP A 135 -7.63 -8.08 -9.47
N SER A 136 -6.96 -7.01 -9.02
CA SER A 136 -7.43 -6.25 -7.86
C SER A 136 -8.70 -5.47 -8.22
N PRO A 137 -9.71 -5.40 -7.33
CA PRO A 137 -10.92 -4.63 -7.61
C PRO A 137 -10.59 -3.14 -7.76
N PHE A 138 -11.07 -2.55 -8.85
CA PHE A 138 -10.97 -1.12 -9.13
C PHE A 138 -12.36 -0.56 -9.39
N ILE A 139 -12.99 -0.03 -8.33
CA ILE A 139 -14.39 0.47 -8.39
C ILE A 139 -14.45 1.98 -8.60
N GLY A 140 -13.43 2.72 -8.15
CA GLY A 140 -13.39 4.18 -8.19
C GLY A 140 -12.95 4.78 -9.52
N ASP A 141 -12.88 6.11 -9.55
CA ASP A 141 -12.43 6.87 -10.71
C ASP A 141 -10.92 6.76 -10.95
N PHE A 142 -10.56 6.49 -12.21
CA PHE A 142 -9.18 6.38 -12.67
C PHE A 142 -8.38 7.68 -12.48
N TYR A 143 -9.01 8.83 -12.77
CA TYR A 143 -8.34 10.14 -12.73
C TYR A 143 -7.96 10.54 -11.30
N TRP A 144 -8.86 10.38 -10.33
CA TRP A 144 -8.60 10.72 -8.94
C TRP A 144 -7.55 9.81 -8.31
N THR A 145 -7.62 8.51 -8.61
CA THR A 145 -6.61 7.54 -8.16
C THR A 145 -5.24 7.92 -8.71
N THR A 146 -5.13 8.13 -10.02
CA THR A 146 -3.85 8.50 -10.66
C THR A 146 -3.32 9.81 -10.11
N GLY A 147 -4.17 10.82 -9.90
CA GLY A 147 -3.78 12.10 -9.30
C GLY A 147 -3.18 11.97 -7.90
N LEU A 148 -3.79 11.16 -7.04
CA LEU A 148 -3.24 10.88 -5.70
C LEU A 148 -1.92 10.12 -5.74
N LEU A 149 -1.78 9.16 -6.66
CA LEU A 149 -0.52 8.43 -6.83
C LEU A 149 0.61 9.35 -7.29
N LEU A 150 0.34 10.25 -8.23
CA LEU A 150 1.31 11.25 -8.66
C LEU A 150 1.70 12.21 -7.53
N LEU A 151 0.73 12.64 -6.72
CA LEU A 151 1.00 13.47 -5.55
C LEU A 151 1.89 12.73 -4.53
N GLN A 152 1.63 11.43 -4.33
CA GLN A 152 2.45 10.57 -3.48
C GLN A 152 3.87 10.44 -4.02
N GLY A 153 4.03 10.24 -5.32
CA GLY A 153 5.34 10.17 -5.98
C GLY A 153 6.12 11.49 -5.89
N LEU A 154 5.44 12.64 -6.05
CA LEU A 154 6.03 13.96 -5.80
C LEU A 154 6.53 14.09 -4.35
N CYS A 155 5.74 13.62 -3.37
CA CYS A 155 6.16 13.59 -1.97
C CYS A 155 7.41 12.71 -1.76
N GLY A 156 7.45 11.55 -2.44
CA GLY A 156 8.63 10.69 -2.49
C GLY A 156 9.86 11.41 -3.05
N MET A 157 9.74 12.11 -4.17
CA MET A 157 10.87 12.87 -4.74
C MET A 157 11.38 13.95 -3.77
N CYS A 158 10.48 14.69 -3.11
CA CYS A 158 10.86 15.68 -2.08
C CYS A 158 11.63 15.02 -0.92
N TYR A 159 11.20 13.85 -0.47
CA TYR A 159 11.92 13.08 0.54
C TYR A 159 13.29 12.60 0.01
N GLY A 160 13.36 12.18 -1.24
CA GLY A 160 14.61 11.81 -1.90
C GLY A 160 15.63 12.95 -1.93
N PHE A 161 15.21 14.16 -2.32
CA PHE A 161 16.07 15.35 -2.27
C PHE A 161 16.58 15.64 -0.85
N LEU A 162 15.71 15.53 0.16
CA LEU A 162 16.12 15.71 1.56
C LEU A 162 17.21 14.70 1.96
N VAL A 163 17.05 13.44 1.59
CA VAL A 163 18.03 12.38 1.88
C VAL A 163 19.35 12.64 1.15
N SER A 164 19.31 13.09 -0.11
CA SER A 164 20.53 13.42 -0.88
C SER A 164 21.31 14.60 -0.32
N ILE A 165 20.64 15.55 0.33
CA ILE A 165 21.31 16.68 1.00
C ILE A 165 22.05 16.18 2.25
N ILE A 166 21.41 15.32 3.03
CA ILE A 166 21.95 14.81 4.30
C ILE A 166 23.07 13.78 4.06
N ALA A 167 22.98 12.99 3.00
CA ALA A 167 23.94 11.93 2.73
C ALA A 167 25.13 12.44 1.88
N ASP A 168 26.34 12.02 2.28
CA ASP A 168 27.57 12.27 1.50
C ASP A 168 28.04 11.03 0.73
N THR A 169 27.61 9.85 1.13
CA THR A 169 27.95 8.58 0.47
C THR A 169 26.71 7.77 0.16
N MET A 170 26.81 6.95 -0.89
CA MET A 170 25.74 6.02 -1.29
C MET A 170 25.41 4.99 -0.19
N TYR A 171 26.39 4.61 0.63
CA TYR A 171 26.17 3.72 1.78
C TYR A 171 25.30 4.39 2.85
N THR A 172 25.64 5.62 3.26
CA THR A 172 24.85 6.38 4.26
C THR A 172 23.43 6.61 3.77
N ALA A 173 23.25 6.98 2.50
CA ALA A 173 21.94 7.16 1.90
C ALA A 173 21.11 5.87 1.89
N SER A 174 21.75 4.74 1.56
CA SER A 174 21.08 3.44 1.55
C SER A 174 20.62 3.03 2.96
N PHE A 175 21.45 3.28 3.99
CA PHE A 175 21.05 3.04 5.38
C PHE A 175 19.93 3.95 5.86
N LEU A 176 19.96 5.24 5.48
CA LEU A 176 18.85 6.16 5.78
C LEU A 176 17.56 5.73 5.09
N GLY A 177 17.63 5.41 3.80
CA GLY A 177 16.48 4.96 3.01
C GLY A 177 15.90 3.65 3.52
N MET A 178 16.74 2.67 3.87
CA MET A 178 16.28 1.40 4.45
C MET A 178 15.78 1.57 5.88
N GLY A 179 16.41 2.45 6.67
CA GLY A 179 15.99 2.78 8.03
C GLY A 179 14.62 3.47 8.07
N SER A 180 14.29 4.31 7.10
CA SER A 180 12.95 4.90 6.98
C SER A 180 11.93 3.96 6.34
N PHE A 181 12.35 2.96 5.57
CA PHE A 181 11.44 2.09 4.80
C PHE A 181 10.55 1.27 5.71
N PHE A 182 11.17 0.59 6.68
CA PHE A 182 10.44 -0.32 7.55
C PHE A 182 9.40 0.39 8.43
N PRO A 183 9.71 1.50 9.12
CA PRO A 183 8.72 2.24 9.89
C PRO A 183 7.57 2.78 9.03
N LEU A 184 7.88 3.35 7.86
CA LEU A 184 6.89 3.90 6.94
C LEU A 184 5.98 2.81 6.37
N CYS A 185 6.56 1.67 6.00
CA CYS A 185 5.83 0.52 5.48
C CYS A 185 4.91 -0.11 6.55
N LEU A 186 5.39 -0.27 7.79
CA LEU A 186 4.59 -0.82 8.89
C LEU A 186 3.45 0.12 9.31
N THR A 187 3.67 1.44 9.27
CA THR A 187 2.65 2.44 9.63
C THR A 187 1.68 2.77 8.50
N SER A 188 2.01 2.42 7.25
CA SER A 188 1.18 2.68 6.06
C SER A 188 -0.20 2.01 6.06
N GLY A 189 -0.48 1.08 6.99
CA GLY A 189 -1.72 0.32 7.02
C GLY A 189 -1.74 -0.88 6.07
N MET A 190 -0.56 -1.39 5.66
CA MET A 190 -0.41 -2.60 4.83
C MET A 190 -0.62 -3.89 5.63
N VAL A 191 0.00 -4.00 6.80
CA VAL A 191 -0.01 -5.23 7.63
C VAL A 191 -1.27 -5.31 8.50
N TRP A 192 -1.66 -4.19 9.09
CA TRP A 192 -2.83 -4.06 9.94
C TRP A 192 -3.65 -2.83 9.52
N PRO A 193 -4.97 -2.84 9.76
CA PRO A 193 -5.80 -1.65 9.57
C PRO A 193 -5.38 -0.54 10.55
N GLN A 194 -5.58 0.70 10.16
CA GLN A 194 -5.16 1.88 10.95
C GLN A 194 -5.94 2.00 12.27
N GLU A 195 -7.14 1.44 12.30
CA GLU A 195 -8.00 1.31 13.47
C GLU A 195 -7.45 0.32 14.50
N GLY A 196 -6.66 -0.66 14.05
CA GLY A 196 -6.02 -1.68 14.89
C GLY A 196 -4.68 -1.23 15.50
N MET A 197 -4.19 -0.04 15.16
CA MET A 197 -2.91 0.47 15.67
C MET A 197 -2.99 0.93 17.12
N HIS A 198 -1.93 0.67 17.88
CA HIS A 198 -1.75 1.25 19.21
C HIS A 198 -1.81 2.80 19.13
N PRO A 199 -2.44 3.50 20.09
CA PRO A 199 -2.68 4.95 19.99
C PRO A 199 -1.42 5.78 19.70
N VAL A 200 -0.28 5.42 20.32
CA VAL A 200 1.01 6.10 20.08
C VAL A 200 1.45 5.99 18.62
N LEU A 201 1.36 4.79 18.05
CA LEU A 201 1.79 4.53 16.68
C LEU A 201 0.83 5.19 15.68
N ARG A 202 -0.46 5.23 16.02
CA ARG A 202 -1.49 5.91 15.23
C ARG A 202 -1.24 7.43 15.16
N SER A 203 -0.88 8.06 16.28
CA SER A 203 -0.56 9.50 16.30
C SER A 203 0.65 9.84 15.42
N VAL A 204 1.70 9.01 15.44
CA VAL A 204 2.86 9.18 14.55
C VAL A 204 2.47 8.92 13.10
N GLY A 205 1.65 7.91 12.85
CA GLY A 205 1.13 7.57 11.52
C GLY A 205 0.43 8.72 10.81
N TRP A 206 -0.22 9.62 11.55
CA TRP A 206 -0.91 10.78 10.97
C TRP A 206 0.04 11.85 10.43
N LEU A 207 1.26 11.92 10.95
CA LEU A 207 2.31 12.81 10.46
C LEU A 207 3.01 12.24 9.22
N LEU A 208 2.99 10.90 9.06
CA LEU A 208 3.72 10.22 8.01
C LEU A 208 2.95 10.26 6.68
N PRO A 209 3.66 10.45 5.54
CA PRO A 209 3.01 10.70 4.25
C PRO A 209 2.36 9.46 3.62
N LEU A 210 2.46 8.27 4.22
CA LEU A 210 1.87 7.06 3.65
C LEU A 210 0.52 6.70 4.26
N SER A 211 0.30 6.91 5.56
CA SER A 211 -0.87 6.34 6.25
C SER A 211 -2.19 6.91 5.71
N LEU A 212 -2.26 8.24 5.57
CA LEU A 212 -3.45 8.92 5.03
C LEU A 212 -3.64 8.64 3.53
N SER A 213 -2.55 8.60 2.76
CA SER A 213 -2.59 8.31 1.33
C SER A 213 -3.09 6.89 1.04
N THR A 214 -2.64 5.90 1.82
CA THR A 214 -3.11 4.52 1.72
C THR A 214 -4.60 4.40 2.00
N GLU A 215 -5.11 5.02 3.07
CA GLU A 215 -6.55 4.94 3.38
C GLU A 215 -7.40 5.67 2.32
N SER A 216 -6.86 6.75 1.74
CA SER A 216 -7.51 7.49 0.65
C SER A 216 -7.60 6.64 -0.62
N ILE A 217 -6.50 6.02 -1.07
CA ILE A 217 -6.53 5.11 -2.22
C ILE A 217 -7.43 3.92 -1.94
N ARG A 218 -7.38 3.32 -0.74
CA ARG A 218 -8.27 2.22 -0.38
C ARG A 218 -9.75 2.61 -0.47
N SER A 219 -10.09 3.82 -0.03
CA SER A 219 -11.45 4.34 -0.11
C SER A 219 -11.89 4.57 -1.57
N LEU A 220 -11.01 5.07 -2.42
CA LEU A 220 -11.28 5.21 -3.86
C LEU A 220 -11.43 3.85 -4.55
N THR A 221 -10.48 2.94 -4.36
CA THR A 221 -10.39 1.72 -5.17
C THR A 221 -11.35 0.63 -4.69
N ALA A 222 -11.48 0.45 -3.37
CA ALA A 222 -12.28 -0.62 -2.77
C ALA A 222 -13.69 -0.18 -2.36
N ARG A 223 -13.88 1.08 -1.96
CA ARG A 223 -15.22 1.61 -1.58
C ARG A 223 -15.88 2.41 -2.69
N GLY A 224 -15.14 2.83 -3.72
CA GLY A 224 -15.67 3.63 -4.83
C GLY A 224 -16.07 5.05 -4.42
N TRP A 225 -15.47 5.59 -3.36
CA TRP A 225 -15.79 6.94 -2.91
C TRP A 225 -15.22 7.97 -3.89
N GLY A 226 -16.07 8.86 -4.39
CA GLY A 226 -15.64 10.05 -5.11
C GLY A 226 -15.03 11.10 -4.18
N ILE A 227 -14.50 12.17 -4.78
CA ILE A 227 -14.03 13.37 -4.08
C ILE A 227 -15.11 14.45 -4.17
#